data_AF-A0A7S2I3H8-F1
#
_entry.id   AF-A0A7S2I3H8-F1
#
_cell.length_a   1.000
_cell.length_b   1.000
_cell.length_c   1.000
_cell.angle_alpha   90.00
_cell.angle_beta   90.00
_cell.angle_gamma   90.00
#
_symmetry.space_group_name_H-M   'P 1'
#
loop_
_entity.id
_entity.type
_entity.pdbx_description
1 polymer ?
#
loop_
_entity_poly.entity_id
_entity_poly.type
_entity_poly.pdbx_seq_one_letter_code
_entity_poly.pdbx_strand_id
1 'polypeptide(L)'
;MTSQTNSNVDLHASPRPLLPRPRSISIRGTVHVQREKRKDAQPRICRGVESAPAVVSKAEFSNFGPIWNVNIQKLKDSSTIFPIERTHAVLNGISASVVADRVVACLEENSIYATFNNDKAMAVAETDNHTTFEIWMYRHRNNDQNGNLPSLLLEVQRKSGCSISFHWVARAILKAAKGISVAAAVPRPSISSFIPPPSKKAKIAQENDVFESIENVHSLLEKDRFDANILGMQTLRSLTSLQSTTAETAATVSKLILVGNEEMSAIGDKVKSIVQNGCNNDDYECDMERHYGRIMYSHALGVIANSLDIISTIEDFNSLESDKWFIEDLLSLLLTEIQCIQRPHDACEAARCLNVLVGASTKFRVKAVNSGALPTVLDMVKNGTYKHQRLQKELEKSSAALIMAA
;
A
#
# COMPACT_ATOMS: atom_id res chain seq x y z
N MET A 1 59.17 -20.35 -55.81
CA MET A 1 59.22 -18.88 -55.90
C MET A 1 57.89 -18.39 -56.42
N THR A 2 56.96 -18.06 -55.51
CA THR A 2 55.72 -17.33 -55.81
C THR A 2 55.19 -16.81 -54.48
N SER A 3 55.20 -15.49 -54.34
CA SER A 3 54.81 -14.74 -53.14
C SER A 3 53.28 -14.63 -53.04
N GLN A 4 52.72 -14.89 -51.86
CA GLN A 4 51.36 -14.49 -51.51
C GLN A 4 51.43 -13.34 -50.50
N THR A 5 50.84 -12.22 -50.88
CA THR A 5 50.70 -10.98 -50.10
C THR A 5 49.40 -11.04 -49.30
N ASN A 6 49.51 -10.90 -47.97
CA ASN A 6 48.40 -10.67 -47.05
C ASN A 6 48.00 -9.19 -47.07
N SER A 7 46.73 -8.91 -47.37
CA SER A 7 46.11 -7.59 -47.17
C SER A 7 45.39 -7.56 -45.82
N ASN A 8 45.94 -6.81 -44.87
CA ASN A 8 45.27 -6.37 -43.64
C ASN A 8 44.21 -5.30 -43.98
N VAL A 9 43.01 -5.46 -43.44
CA VAL A 9 41.93 -4.46 -43.48
C VAL A 9 41.73 -3.92 -42.07
N ASP A 10 42.21 -2.68 -41.85
CA ASP A 10 41.98 -1.93 -40.62
C ASP A 10 40.56 -1.33 -40.61
N LEU A 11 39.74 -1.78 -39.66
CA LEU A 11 38.43 -1.20 -39.37
C LEU A 11 38.58 -0.08 -38.32
N HIS A 12 38.59 1.16 -38.79
CA HIS A 12 38.48 2.34 -37.92
C HIS A 12 37.05 2.46 -37.35
N ALA A 13 36.90 2.21 -36.05
CA ALA A 13 35.68 2.48 -35.31
C ALA A 13 35.60 3.97 -34.92
N SER A 14 34.51 4.64 -35.31
CA SER A 14 34.23 6.02 -34.94
C SER A 14 33.83 6.15 -33.45
N PRO A 15 34.25 7.21 -32.74
CA PRO A 15 33.95 7.40 -31.32
C PRO A 15 32.47 7.78 -31.13
N ARG A 16 31.79 7.08 -30.21
CA ARG A 16 30.41 7.41 -29.80
C ARG A 16 30.39 8.68 -28.93
N PRO A 17 29.40 9.57 -29.09
CA PRO A 17 29.27 10.76 -28.25
C PRO A 17 28.89 10.37 -26.81
N LEU A 18 29.64 10.91 -25.85
CA LEU A 18 29.41 10.75 -24.42
C LEU A 18 28.17 11.54 -24.00
N LEU A 19 27.15 10.84 -23.50
CA LEU A 19 25.99 11.48 -22.88
C LEU A 19 26.37 12.07 -21.50
N PRO A 20 25.85 13.26 -21.14
CA PRO A 20 26.16 13.91 -19.87
C PRO A 20 25.58 13.12 -18.70
N ARG A 21 26.43 12.80 -17.72
CA ARG A 21 26.03 12.17 -16.45
C ARG A 21 25.24 13.19 -15.60
N PRO A 22 24.13 12.79 -14.96
CA PRO A 22 23.42 13.64 -14.01
C PRO A 22 24.31 13.91 -12.78
N ARG A 23 24.47 15.19 -12.43
CA ARG A 23 25.20 15.63 -11.24
C ARG A 23 24.36 15.31 -10.00
N SER A 24 24.88 14.50 -9.09
CA SER A 24 24.30 14.32 -7.76
C SER A 24 24.53 15.60 -6.94
N ILE A 25 23.45 16.18 -6.43
CA ILE A 25 23.50 17.31 -5.50
C ILE A 25 23.67 16.70 -4.10
N SER A 26 24.85 16.88 -3.52
CA SER A 26 25.13 16.52 -2.13
C SER A 26 24.73 17.68 -1.22
N ILE A 27 23.65 17.51 -0.46
CA ILE A 27 23.22 18.46 0.57
C ILE A 27 23.83 17.99 1.89
N ARG A 28 24.92 18.63 2.34
CA ARG A 28 25.44 18.49 3.71
C ARG A 28 24.81 19.59 4.57
N GLY A 29 23.87 19.22 5.44
CA GLY A 29 23.38 20.05 6.53
C GLY A 29 23.75 19.41 7.86
N THR A 30 24.61 20.06 8.64
CA THR A 30 24.88 19.72 10.04
C THR A 30 23.76 20.32 10.90
N VAL A 31 22.94 19.47 11.52
CA VAL A 31 21.91 19.89 12.48
C VAL A 31 22.43 19.58 13.89
N HIS A 32 22.56 20.61 14.71
CA HIS A 32 22.86 20.49 16.13
C HIS A 32 21.53 20.44 16.89
N VAL A 33 21.19 19.30 17.48
CA VAL A 33 19.95 19.09 18.24
C VAL A 33 20.24 19.29 19.73
N GLN A 34 19.63 20.31 20.33
CA GLN A 34 19.57 20.47 21.78
C GLN A 34 18.45 19.58 22.34
N ARG A 35 18.80 18.83 23.39
CA ARG A 35 17.97 17.80 24.03
C ARG A 35 17.20 18.42 25.19
N GLU A 36 15.91 18.69 25.02
CA GLU A 36 15.01 19.03 26.14
C GLU A 36 14.31 17.79 26.68
N LYS A 37 14.30 17.66 28.02
CA LYS A 37 13.64 16.57 28.76
C LYS A 37 12.13 16.85 28.84
N ARG A 38 11.29 15.97 28.29
CA ARG A 38 9.83 15.98 28.50
C ARG A 38 9.43 14.96 29.57
N LYS A 39 8.43 15.37 30.37
CA LYS A 39 7.83 14.62 31.48
C LYS A 39 6.67 13.76 30.97
N ASP A 40 6.49 12.62 31.62
CA ASP A 40 5.53 11.55 31.33
C ASP A 40 4.07 12.03 31.34
N ALA A 41 3.31 11.60 30.32
CA ALA A 41 1.86 11.74 30.25
C ALA A 41 1.21 10.35 30.21
N GLN A 42 0.28 10.09 31.13
CA GLN A 42 -0.45 8.83 31.20
C GLN A 42 -1.59 8.73 30.17
N PRO A 43 -1.92 7.53 29.68
CA PRO A 43 -2.98 7.33 28.69
C PRO A 43 -4.37 7.38 29.33
N ARG A 44 -5.28 8.10 28.68
CA ARG A 44 -6.71 8.19 29.05
C ARG A 44 -7.49 7.07 28.37
N ILE A 45 -8.17 6.27 29.20
CA ILE A 45 -9.12 5.23 28.81
C ILE A 45 -10.49 5.90 28.58
N CYS A 46 -11.04 5.78 27.37
CA CYS A 46 -12.39 6.23 27.04
C CYS A 46 -13.41 5.13 27.35
N ARG A 47 -14.36 5.41 28.26
CA ARG A 47 -15.55 4.57 28.52
C ARG A 47 -16.73 5.03 27.65
N GLY A 48 -17.48 4.05 27.14
CA GLY A 48 -18.47 4.23 26.06
C GLY A 48 -19.90 4.53 26.48
N VAL A 49 -20.80 4.35 25.52
CA VAL A 49 -22.27 4.31 25.69
C VAL A 49 -22.80 3.28 24.67
N GLU A 50 -23.53 2.28 25.16
CA GLU A 50 -24.18 1.24 24.35
C GLU A 50 -25.58 1.69 23.90
N SER A 51 -25.87 1.57 22.61
CA SER A 51 -27.22 1.53 22.08
C SER A 51 -27.27 0.64 20.83
N ALA A 52 -28.25 -0.27 20.78
CA ALA A 52 -28.37 -1.30 19.74
C ALA A 52 -28.63 -0.71 18.33
N PRO A 53 -28.04 -1.27 17.26
CA PRO A 53 -28.16 -0.69 15.92
C PRO A 53 -29.42 -1.16 15.18
N ALA A 54 -30.23 -0.21 14.73
CA ALA A 54 -31.22 -0.41 13.68
C ALA A 54 -30.55 -0.70 12.32
N VAL A 55 -31.25 -1.45 11.46
CA VAL A 55 -30.85 -1.78 10.09
C VAL A 55 -31.12 -0.55 9.21
N VAL A 56 -30.06 0.12 8.74
CA VAL A 56 -30.12 1.37 7.97
C VAL A 56 -30.08 1.05 6.47
N SER A 57 -30.96 1.71 5.70
CA SER A 57 -31.06 1.54 4.26
C SER A 57 -30.02 2.38 3.50
N LYS A 58 -29.61 1.91 2.31
CA LYS A 58 -28.52 2.44 1.48
C LYS A 58 -28.67 3.90 1.00
N ALA A 59 -29.82 4.55 1.24
CA ALA A 59 -30.17 5.86 0.70
C ALA A 59 -29.76 7.06 1.57
N GLU A 60 -29.34 6.86 2.83
CA GLU A 60 -29.02 7.97 3.76
C GLU A 60 -27.57 8.48 3.68
N PHE A 61 -26.72 7.89 2.83
CA PHE A 61 -25.29 8.24 2.73
C PHE A 61 -24.96 9.45 1.84
N SER A 62 -25.96 10.09 1.22
CA SER A 62 -25.77 11.17 0.26
C SER A 62 -25.61 12.58 0.88
N ASN A 63 -25.59 12.70 2.21
CA ASN A 63 -25.52 14.01 2.89
C ASN A 63 -24.12 14.51 3.23
N PHE A 64 -23.06 13.77 2.88
CA PHE A 64 -21.69 14.29 3.00
C PHE A 64 -21.37 15.14 1.77
N GLY A 65 -21.08 16.43 1.97
CA GLY A 65 -20.62 17.31 0.91
C GLY A 65 -19.35 16.77 0.22
N PRO A 66 -18.96 17.35 -0.94
CA PRO A 66 -17.82 16.85 -1.71
C PRO A 66 -16.55 16.81 -0.87
N ILE A 67 -15.88 15.65 -0.87
CA ILE A 67 -14.70 15.37 -0.03
C ILE A 67 -13.56 16.36 -0.33
N TRP A 68 -13.40 16.76 -1.60
CA TRP A 68 -12.40 17.72 -2.04
C TRP A 68 -13.08 18.94 -2.68
N ASN A 69 -13.47 19.91 -1.85
CA ASN A 69 -14.17 21.10 -2.28
C ASN A 69 -13.16 22.20 -2.69
N VAL A 70 -12.82 22.25 -3.97
CA VAL A 70 -11.84 23.21 -4.51
C VAL A 70 -12.52 24.50 -4.94
N ASN A 71 -12.22 25.60 -4.25
CA ASN A 71 -12.70 26.93 -4.63
C ASN A 71 -11.83 27.54 -5.73
N ILE A 72 -12.40 27.70 -6.93
CA ILE A 72 -11.72 28.23 -8.11
C ILE A 72 -11.14 29.64 -7.95
N GLN A 73 -11.76 30.46 -7.10
CA GLN A 73 -11.30 31.83 -6.85
C GLN A 73 -10.05 31.86 -5.96
N LYS A 74 -9.85 30.83 -5.15
CA LYS A 74 -8.67 30.67 -4.28
C LYS A 74 -7.50 29.96 -4.98
N LEU A 75 -7.70 29.43 -6.19
CA LEU A 75 -6.64 28.75 -6.93
C LEU A 75 -5.50 29.71 -7.25
N LYS A 76 -4.29 29.26 -6.94
CA LYS A 76 -3.06 29.95 -7.34
C LYS A 76 -2.85 29.77 -8.85
N ASP A 77 -2.30 30.79 -9.48
CA ASP A 77 -1.79 30.66 -10.85
C ASP A 77 -0.57 29.73 -10.85
N SER A 78 -0.42 28.91 -11.89
CA SER A 78 0.77 28.09 -12.08
C SER A 78 2.01 28.98 -12.18
N SER A 79 3.03 28.72 -11.34
CA SER A 79 4.28 29.49 -11.38
C SER A 79 4.97 29.31 -12.73
N THR A 80 5.40 30.41 -13.36
CA THR A 80 6.21 30.38 -14.59
C THR A 80 7.68 30.09 -14.31
N ILE A 81 8.11 30.10 -13.04
CA ILE A 81 9.51 29.96 -12.65
C ILE A 81 9.88 28.47 -12.53
N PHE A 82 8.92 27.61 -12.18
CA PHE A 82 9.16 26.19 -12.00
C PHE A 82 8.70 25.42 -13.24
N PRO A 83 9.52 24.51 -13.80
CA PRO A 83 9.09 23.67 -14.90
C PRO A 83 7.95 22.77 -14.45
N ILE A 84 6.90 22.70 -15.27
CA ILE A 84 5.74 21.82 -15.02
C ILE A 84 6.20 20.36 -15.15
N GLU A 85 5.88 19.53 -14.15
CA GLU A 85 6.24 18.10 -14.19
C GLU A 85 5.59 17.37 -15.35
N ARG A 86 6.22 16.30 -15.85
CA ARG A 86 5.66 15.50 -16.97
C ARG A 86 4.30 14.86 -16.64
N THR A 87 3.99 14.72 -15.36
CA THR A 87 2.75 14.17 -14.82
C THR A 87 1.72 15.27 -14.58
N HIS A 88 1.41 16.05 -15.62
CA HIS A 88 0.38 17.08 -15.61
C HIS A 88 -0.68 16.91 -16.70
N ALA A 89 -1.80 17.60 -16.54
CA ALA A 89 -2.84 17.77 -17.54
C ALA A 89 -3.44 19.18 -17.48
N VAL A 90 -3.62 19.79 -18.65
CA VAL A 90 -4.42 21.02 -18.81
C VAL A 90 -5.86 20.61 -19.12
N LEU A 91 -6.82 21.20 -18.43
CA LEU A 91 -8.24 20.88 -18.46
C LEU A 91 -9.02 22.14 -18.84
N ASN A 92 -9.56 22.17 -20.05
CA ASN A 92 -10.28 23.34 -20.58
C ASN A 92 -11.78 23.15 -20.44
N GLY A 93 -12.49 24.19 -19.97
CA GLY A 93 -13.96 24.17 -19.91
C GLY A 93 -14.57 23.24 -18.86
N ILE A 94 -13.78 22.73 -17.91
CA ILE A 94 -14.24 21.83 -16.84
C ILE A 94 -14.12 22.56 -15.50
N SER A 95 -15.17 22.51 -14.68
CA SER A 95 -15.15 23.14 -13.36
C SER A 95 -14.23 22.38 -12.39
N ALA A 96 -13.63 23.10 -11.44
CA ALA A 96 -12.72 22.53 -10.45
C ALA A 96 -13.39 21.44 -9.59
N SER A 97 -14.67 21.62 -9.24
CA SER A 97 -15.46 20.62 -8.51
C SER A 97 -15.56 19.30 -9.28
N VAL A 98 -15.92 19.35 -10.57
CA VAL A 98 -16.06 18.13 -11.39
C VAL A 98 -14.72 17.41 -11.53
N VAL A 99 -13.61 18.15 -11.68
CA VAL A 99 -12.27 17.56 -11.69
C VAL A 99 -11.95 16.90 -10.35
N ALA A 100 -12.23 17.59 -9.24
CA ALA A 100 -11.97 17.08 -7.90
C ALA A 100 -12.76 15.79 -7.62
N ASP A 101 -14.06 15.75 -7.96
CA ASP A 101 -14.92 14.57 -7.80
C ASP A 101 -14.38 13.37 -8.60
N ARG A 102 -13.95 13.60 -9.85
CA ARG A 102 -13.35 12.55 -10.70
C ARG A 102 -12.03 12.02 -10.13
N VAL A 103 -11.21 12.90 -9.57
CA VAL A 103 -9.95 12.49 -8.93
C VAL A 103 -10.21 11.69 -7.66
N VAL A 104 -11.16 12.14 -6.81
CA VAL A 104 -11.56 11.42 -5.59
C VAL A 104 -12.06 10.02 -5.95
N ALA A 105 -13.00 9.91 -6.90
CA ALA A 105 -13.51 8.61 -7.36
C ALA A 105 -12.39 7.69 -7.87
N CYS A 106 -11.44 8.24 -8.65
CA CYS A 106 -10.29 7.48 -9.14
C CYS A 106 -9.41 6.97 -8.00
N LEU A 107 -9.15 7.78 -6.97
CA LEU A 107 -8.36 7.37 -5.80
C LEU A 107 -9.06 6.26 -5.03
N GLU A 108 -10.37 6.38 -4.80
CA GLU A 108 -11.18 5.40 -4.07
C GLU A 108 -11.24 4.05 -4.80
N GLU A 109 -11.52 4.07 -6.11
CA GLU A 109 -11.55 2.88 -6.98
C GLU A 109 -10.20 2.14 -7.01
N ASN A 110 -9.09 2.89 -6.96
CA ASN A 110 -7.75 2.31 -6.90
C ASN A 110 -7.30 1.99 -5.47
N SER A 111 -8.17 2.18 -4.48
CA SER A 111 -7.89 1.96 -3.06
C SER A 111 -6.63 2.73 -2.63
N ILE A 112 -6.57 4.01 -2.96
CA ILE A 112 -5.47 4.91 -2.62
C ILE A 112 -5.93 5.81 -1.48
N TYR A 113 -5.21 5.78 -0.37
CA TYR A 113 -5.47 6.68 0.74
C TYR A 113 -5.12 8.11 0.36
N ALA A 114 -6.02 9.06 0.65
CA ALA A 114 -5.76 10.47 0.40
C ALA A 114 -6.34 11.40 1.48
N THR A 115 -5.57 12.44 1.78
CA THR A 115 -5.99 13.60 2.59
C THR A 115 -6.07 14.83 1.71
N PHE A 116 -7.07 15.68 1.95
CA PHE A 116 -7.39 16.80 1.07
C PHE A 116 -7.27 18.13 1.82
N ASN A 117 -6.61 19.10 1.19
CA ASN A 117 -6.53 20.47 1.65
C ASN A 117 -7.28 21.36 0.66
N ASN A 118 -8.51 21.74 1.03
CA ASN A 118 -9.42 22.54 0.20
C ASN A 118 -8.88 23.95 -0.06
N ASP A 119 -8.20 24.57 0.91
CA ASP A 119 -7.67 25.93 0.78
C ASP A 119 -6.46 26.01 -0.15
N LYS A 120 -5.62 24.97 -0.16
CA LYS A 120 -4.45 24.87 -1.05
C LYS A 120 -4.75 24.18 -2.38
N ALA A 121 -5.96 23.66 -2.55
CA ALA A 121 -6.33 22.78 -3.68
C ALA A 121 -5.29 21.67 -3.90
N MET A 122 -4.91 21.01 -2.79
CA MET A 122 -3.86 20.00 -2.74
C MET A 122 -4.41 18.72 -2.12
N ALA A 123 -4.03 17.57 -2.66
CA ALA A 123 -4.24 16.27 -2.02
C ALA A 123 -2.90 15.58 -1.77
N VAL A 124 -2.74 14.94 -0.62
CA VAL A 124 -1.60 14.05 -0.31
C VAL A 124 -2.11 12.62 -0.33
N ALA A 125 -1.50 11.76 -1.14
CA ALA A 125 -1.95 10.41 -1.37
C ALA A 125 -0.85 9.37 -1.14
N GLU A 126 -1.24 8.18 -0.70
CA GLU A 126 -0.38 7.03 -0.42
C GLU A 126 -1.02 5.74 -0.97
N THR A 127 -0.26 4.98 -1.77
CA THR A 127 -0.67 3.66 -2.29
C THR A 127 -0.39 2.53 -1.30
N ASP A 128 -0.93 1.34 -1.60
CA ASP A 128 -0.70 0.08 -0.86
C ASP A 128 0.78 -0.35 -0.77
N ASN A 129 1.62 0.14 -1.70
CA ASN A 129 3.06 -0.08 -1.70
C ASN A 129 3.87 1.12 -1.20
N HIS A 130 3.25 1.98 -0.38
CA HIS A 130 3.87 3.14 0.27
C HIS A 130 4.49 4.16 -0.71
N THR A 131 3.97 4.22 -1.94
CA THR A 131 4.33 5.29 -2.87
C THR A 131 3.51 6.51 -2.51
N THR A 132 4.18 7.57 -2.04
CA THR A 132 3.53 8.83 -1.67
C THR A 132 3.67 9.87 -2.76
N PHE A 133 2.62 10.64 -2.98
CA PHE A 133 2.60 11.70 -3.97
C PHE A 133 1.60 12.80 -3.59
N GLU A 134 1.79 13.96 -4.20
CA GLU A 134 0.87 15.09 -4.07
C GLU A 134 0.14 15.33 -5.38
N ILE A 135 -1.11 15.77 -5.28
CA ILE A 135 -1.92 16.23 -6.42
C ILE A 135 -2.19 17.70 -6.19
N TRP A 136 -1.83 18.53 -7.15
CA TRP A 136 -2.02 19.97 -7.12
C TRP A 136 -2.96 20.41 -8.23
N MET A 137 -3.88 21.31 -7.91
CA MET A 137 -4.71 22.00 -8.89
C MET A 137 -4.37 23.49 -8.90
N TYR A 138 -4.09 24.01 -10.09
CA TYR A 138 -3.77 25.42 -10.32
C TYR A 138 -4.72 26.02 -11.35
N ARG A 139 -4.83 27.36 -11.32
CA ARG A 139 -5.38 28.10 -12.45
C ARG A 139 -4.34 28.12 -13.56
N HIS A 140 -4.72 27.64 -14.74
CA HIS A 140 -3.84 27.69 -15.91
C HIS A 140 -3.96 29.07 -16.55
N ARG A 141 -2.83 29.78 -16.65
CA ARG A 141 -2.77 31.11 -17.24
C ARG A 141 -2.80 31.00 -18.76
N ASN A 142 -3.99 30.79 -19.31
CA ASN A 142 -4.22 30.94 -20.75
C ASN A 142 -5.02 32.21 -21.01
N ASN A 143 -4.62 32.96 -22.04
CA ASN A 143 -5.25 34.23 -22.42
C ASN A 143 -6.59 33.99 -23.11
N ASP A 144 -7.56 33.40 -22.42
CA ASP A 144 -8.91 33.29 -22.95
C ASP A 144 -9.62 34.64 -22.78
N GLN A 145 -9.47 35.52 -23.78
CA GLN A 145 -10.19 36.80 -23.87
C GLN A 145 -11.70 36.62 -24.14
N ASN A 146 -12.17 35.38 -24.37
CA ASN A 146 -13.50 35.10 -24.91
C ASN A 146 -14.56 34.74 -23.84
N GLY A 147 -14.33 35.01 -22.55
CA GLY A 147 -15.31 34.76 -21.50
C GLY A 147 -15.59 33.28 -21.21
N ASN A 148 -14.74 32.37 -21.67
CA ASN A 148 -14.82 30.94 -21.37
C ASN A 148 -14.46 30.64 -19.90
N LEU A 149 -14.91 29.49 -19.41
CA LEU A 149 -14.49 28.96 -18.10
C LEU A 149 -12.96 28.90 -18.02
N PRO A 150 -12.37 29.25 -16.87
CA PRO A 150 -10.92 29.26 -16.71
C PRO A 150 -10.34 27.86 -16.92
N SER A 151 -9.22 27.79 -17.65
CA SER A 151 -8.46 26.56 -17.80
C SER A 151 -7.80 26.17 -16.48
N LEU A 152 -7.79 24.87 -16.17
CA LEU A 152 -7.18 24.31 -14.96
C LEU A 152 -5.93 23.52 -15.33
N LEU A 153 -4.90 23.60 -14.48
CA LEU A 153 -3.72 22.75 -14.56
C LEU A 153 -3.75 21.79 -13.37
N LEU A 154 -3.84 20.49 -13.65
CA LEU A 154 -3.71 19.43 -12.64
C LEU A 154 -2.32 18.82 -12.75
N GLU A 155 -1.60 18.71 -11.64
CA GLU A 155 -0.25 18.17 -11.58
C GLU A 155 -0.14 17.12 -10.48
N VAL A 156 0.53 16.00 -10.77
CA VAL A 156 0.76 14.91 -9.80
C VAL A 156 2.26 14.80 -9.58
N GLN A 157 2.74 14.95 -8.35
CA GLN A 157 4.17 15.00 -8.01
C GLN A 157 4.56 13.89 -7.04
N ARG A 158 5.53 13.05 -7.41
CA ARG A 158 6.03 11.97 -6.53
C ARG A 158 6.80 12.56 -5.35
N LYS A 159 6.57 12.03 -4.16
CA LYS A 159 7.33 12.39 -2.94
C LYS A 159 8.25 11.25 -2.52
N SER A 160 7.77 10.02 -2.48
CA SER A 160 8.58 8.83 -2.19
C SER A 160 8.06 7.58 -2.92
N GLY A 161 8.80 6.47 -2.82
CA GLY A 161 8.40 5.16 -3.33
C GLY A 161 8.74 4.87 -4.80
N CYS A 162 8.09 3.85 -5.35
CA CYS A 162 8.43 3.27 -6.65
C CYS A 162 7.99 4.19 -7.81
N SER A 163 8.92 4.51 -8.71
CA SER A 163 8.65 5.36 -9.87
C SER A 163 7.65 4.74 -10.83
N ILE A 164 7.68 3.43 -11.03
CA ILE A 164 6.80 2.72 -11.96
C ILE A 164 5.36 2.78 -11.44
N SER A 165 5.15 2.40 -10.17
CA SER A 165 3.84 2.48 -9.51
C SER A 165 3.29 3.89 -9.51
N PHE A 166 4.13 4.89 -9.20
CA PHE A 166 3.76 6.30 -9.27
C PHE A 166 3.24 6.70 -10.65
N HIS A 167 4.00 6.44 -11.73
CA HIS A 167 3.59 6.88 -13.07
C HIS A 167 2.31 6.17 -13.53
N TRP A 168 2.08 4.93 -13.11
CA TRP A 168 0.85 4.22 -13.40
C TRP A 168 -0.36 4.90 -12.75
N VAL A 169 -0.27 5.20 -11.45
CA VAL A 169 -1.32 5.92 -10.69
C VAL A 169 -1.52 7.33 -11.23
N ALA A 170 -0.45 8.09 -11.44
CA ALA A 170 -0.52 9.45 -11.97
C ALA A 170 -1.26 9.50 -13.33
N ARG A 171 -0.98 8.53 -14.23
CA ARG A 171 -1.69 8.43 -15.52
C ARG A 171 -3.18 8.13 -15.34
N ALA A 172 -3.55 7.27 -14.40
CA ALA A 172 -4.96 6.97 -14.11
C ALA A 172 -5.69 8.24 -13.62
N ILE A 173 -5.10 8.97 -12.66
CA ILE A 173 -5.63 10.22 -12.13
C ILE A 173 -5.81 11.28 -13.24
N LEU A 174 -4.78 11.50 -14.06
CA LEU A 174 -4.83 12.50 -15.14
C LEU A 174 -5.85 12.14 -16.23
N LYS A 175 -6.09 10.84 -16.49
CA LYS A 175 -7.17 10.38 -17.39
C LYS A 175 -8.55 10.60 -16.78
N ALA A 176 -8.73 10.22 -15.52
CA ALA A 176 -9.98 10.42 -14.78
C ALA A 176 -10.35 11.91 -14.73
N ALA A 177 -9.38 12.80 -14.46
CA ALA A 177 -9.58 14.24 -14.45
C ALA A 177 -10.12 14.78 -15.79
N LYS A 178 -9.65 14.24 -16.92
CA LYS A 178 -10.13 14.55 -18.28
C LYS A 178 -11.53 13.99 -18.57
N GLY A 179 -12.13 13.23 -17.66
CA GLY A 179 -13.40 12.53 -17.87
C GLY A 179 -13.26 11.29 -18.77
N ILE A 180 -12.03 10.82 -18.99
CA ILE A 180 -11.79 9.56 -19.70
C ILE A 180 -12.03 8.46 -18.67
N SER A 181 -13.10 7.70 -18.86
CA SER A 181 -13.36 6.50 -18.05
C SER A 181 -12.14 5.60 -18.15
N VAL A 182 -11.49 5.40 -17.00
CA VAL A 182 -10.44 4.41 -16.88
C VAL A 182 -11.18 3.09 -16.69
N ALA A 183 -11.50 2.41 -17.79
CA ALA A 183 -12.09 1.08 -17.74
C ALA A 183 -11.36 0.24 -16.69
N ALA A 184 -12.13 -0.44 -15.83
CA ALA A 184 -11.72 -1.05 -14.58
C ALA A 184 -10.26 -1.53 -14.57
N ALA A 185 -9.48 -0.99 -13.63
CA ALA A 185 -8.08 -1.32 -13.34
C ALA A 185 -7.22 -1.54 -14.59
N VAL A 186 -6.59 -0.47 -15.10
CA VAL A 186 -5.47 -0.63 -16.07
C VAL A 186 -4.57 -1.73 -15.52
N PRO A 187 -4.37 -2.88 -16.19
CA PRO A 187 -3.63 -3.98 -15.60
C PRO A 187 -2.30 -3.45 -15.06
N ARG A 188 -2.03 -3.64 -13.77
CA ARG A 188 -0.71 -3.31 -13.20
C ARG A 188 0.28 -4.01 -14.12
N PRO A 189 1.19 -3.29 -14.80
CA PRO A 189 2.10 -3.94 -15.71
C PRO A 189 2.91 -4.93 -14.88
N SER A 190 2.58 -6.22 -15.01
CA SER A 190 3.41 -7.27 -14.46
C SER A 190 4.74 -7.13 -15.17
N ILE A 191 5.83 -6.98 -14.40
CA ILE A 191 7.19 -7.01 -14.96
C ILE A 191 7.38 -8.29 -15.79
N SER A 192 6.61 -9.35 -15.51
CA SER A 192 6.62 -10.60 -16.28
C SER A 192 6.22 -10.44 -17.75
N SER A 193 5.60 -9.34 -18.19
CA SER A 193 5.36 -9.14 -19.63
C SER A 193 6.62 -8.70 -20.37
N PHE A 194 7.62 -8.16 -19.67
CA PHE A 194 8.88 -7.69 -20.24
C PHE A 194 10.04 -8.66 -20.01
N ILE A 195 9.92 -9.54 -19.00
CA ILE A 195 10.84 -10.66 -18.83
C ILE A 195 10.35 -11.78 -19.75
N PRO A 196 11.16 -12.25 -20.72
CA PRO A 196 10.81 -13.41 -21.52
C PRO A 196 10.39 -14.54 -20.58
N PRO A 197 9.26 -15.22 -20.82
CA PRO A 197 8.87 -16.34 -19.96
C PRO A 197 10.06 -17.29 -19.86
N PRO A 198 10.41 -17.75 -18.64
CA PRO A 198 11.53 -18.67 -18.47
C PRO A 198 11.32 -19.81 -19.46
N SER A 199 12.36 -20.13 -20.23
CA SER A 199 12.25 -21.15 -21.27
C SER A 199 11.62 -22.41 -20.67
N LYS A 200 10.73 -23.12 -21.39
CA LYS A 200 10.04 -24.34 -20.92
C LYS A 200 10.98 -25.48 -20.43
N LYS A 201 12.29 -25.24 -20.44
CA LYS A 201 13.35 -26.10 -19.91
C LYS A 201 13.81 -25.71 -18.50
N ALA A 202 13.27 -24.64 -17.91
CA ALA A 202 13.41 -24.38 -16.48
C ALA A 202 12.68 -25.51 -15.76
N LYS A 203 13.47 -26.49 -15.31
CA LYS A 203 13.02 -27.61 -14.48
C LYS A 203 12.19 -27.05 -13.32
N ILE A 204 11.24 -27.86 -12.86
CA ILE A 204 10.56 -27.73 -11.57
C ILE A 204 11.57 -27.14 -10.58
N ALA A 205 11.31 -25.92 -10.09
CA ALA A 205 12.12 -25.30 -9.07
C ALA A 205 12.27 -26.34 -7.96
N GLN A 206 13.50 -26.76 -7.68
CA GLN A 206 13.70 -27.80 -6.69
C GLN A 206 13.29 -27.21 -5.33
N GLU A 207 12.78 -28.03 -4.41
CA GLU A 207 12.43 -27.59 -3.05
C GLU A 207 13.59 -26.80 -2.40
N ASN A 208 14.84 -27.16 -2.73
CA ASN A 208 16.07 -26.46 -2.35
C ASN A 208 16.06 -24.96 -2.69
N ASP A 209 15.48 -24.54 -3.82
CA ASP A 209 15.43 -23.14 -4.25
C ASP A 209 14.54 -22.30 -3.31
N VAL A 210 13.49 -22.92 -2.75
CA VAL A 210 12.59 -22.26 -1.79
C VAL A 210 13.30 -22.03 -0.47
N PHE A 211 14.01 -23.03 0.04
CA PHE A 211 14.79 -22.90 1.28
C PHE A 211 15.92 -21.89 1.15
N GLU A 212 16.66 -21.88 0.03
CA GLU A 212 17.67 -20.85 -0.22
C GLU A 212 17.05 -19.44 -0.24
N SER A 213 15.87 -19.28 -0.83
CA SER A 213 15.15 -18.00 -0.83
C SER A 213 14.75 -17.58 0.59
N ILE A 214 14.34 -18.52 1.43
CA ILE A 214 13.97 -18.28 2.83
C ILE A 214 15.19 -17.93 3.68
N GLU A 215 16.31 -18.63 3.52
CA GLU A 215 17.59 -18.31 4.18
C GLU A 215 18.08 -16.91 3.82
N ASN A 216 17.97 -16.55 2.53
CA ASN A 216 18.26 -15.20 2.07
C ASN A 216 17.36 -14.16 2.74
N VAL A 217 16.05 -14.42 2.88
CA VAL A 217 15.13 -13.56 3.64
C VAL A 217 15.56 -13.43 5.09
N HIS A 218 15.88 -14.54 5.75
CA HIS A 218 16.35 -14.55 7.14
C HIS A 218 17.58 -13.65 7.29
N SER A 219 18.60 -13.83 6.43
CA SER A 219 19.82 -13.03 6.45
C SER A 219 19.57 -11.52 6.22
N LEU A 220 18.50 -11.15 5.50
CA LEU A 220 18.11 -9.76 5.28
C LEU A 220 17.37 -9.18 6.50
N LEU A 221 16.56 -9.99 7.18
CA LEU A 221 15.81 -9.60 8.38
C LEU A 221 16.70 -9.50 9.64
N GLU A 222 17.84 -10.18 9.67
CA GLU A 222 18.82 -10.09 10.77
C GLU A 222 19.77 -8.89 10.69
N LYS A 223 19.85 -8.22 9.53
CA LYS A 223 20.72 -7.05 9.37
C LYS A 223 20.21 -5.85 10.18
N ASP A 224 21.13 -5.04 10.69
CA ASP A 224 20.79 -3.79 11.41
C ASP A 224 20.25 -2.65 10.52
N ARG A 225 20.12 -2.88 9.21
CA ARG A 225 19.73 -1.85 8.25
C ARG A 225 18.26 -1.98 7.87
N PHE A 226 17.49 -0.91 8.06
CA PHE A 226 16.07 -0.86 7.71
C PHE A 226 15.77 -1.22 6.25
N ASP A 227 16.61 -0.76 5.32
CA ASP A 227 16.43 -1.06 3.89
C ASP A 227 16.57 -2.56 3.59
N ALA A 228 17.51 -3.23 4.24
CA ALA A 228 17.68 -4.68 4.14
C ALA A 228 16.48 -5.43 4.75
N ASN A 229 16.01 -5.02 5.92
CA ASN A 229 14.85 -5.66 6.56
C ASN A 229 13.58 -5.49 5.71
N ILE A 230 13.36 -4.29 5.16
CA ILE A 230 12.22 -4.01 4.27
C ILE A 230 12.30 -4.89 3.02
N LEU A 231 13.48 -5.03 2.42
CA LEU A 231 13.67 -5.94 1.29
C LEU A 231 13.37 -7.39 1.67
N GLY A 232 13.85 -7.85 2.83
CA GLY A 232 13.56 -9.18 3.36
C GLY A 232 12.04 -9.42 3.51
N MET A 233 11.34 -8.47 4.13
CA MET A 233 9.89 -8.58 4.34
C MET A 233 9.08 -8.47 3.04
N GLN A 234 9.50 -7.64 2.10
CA GLN A 234 8.90 -7.56 0.76
C GLN A 234 9.06 -8.86 -0.02
N THR A 235 10.24 -9.47 0.10
CA THR A 235 10.53 -10.78 -0.52
C THR A 235 9.65 -11.85 0.10
N LEU A 236 9.51 -11.87 1.43
CA LEU A 236 8.61 -12.79 2.13
C LEU A 236 7.14 -12.61 1.73
N ARG A 237 6.68 -11.37 1.57
CA ARG A 237 5.31 -11.06 1.08
C ARG A 237 5.09 -11.56 -0.35
N SER A 238 6.12 -11.52 -1.18
CA SER A 238 6.08 -12.08 -2.54
C SER A 238 6.05 -13.61 -2.52
N LEU A 239 6.88 -14.24 -1.69
CA LEU A 239 6.94 -15.70 -1.54
C LEU A 239 5.66 -16.31 -0.94
N THR A 240 4.87 -15.53 -0.22
CA THR A 240 3.56 -15.95 0.31
C THR A 240 2.40 -15.61 -0.62
N SER A 241 2.63 -14.98 -1.77
CA SER A 241 1.55 -14.53 -2.68
C SER A 241 1.39 -15.45 -3.88
N LEU A 242 0.17 -15.98 -4.08
CA LEU A 242 -0.19 -16.75 -5.28
C LEU A 242 -0.13 -15.93 -6.58
N GLN A 243 -0.04 -14.60 -6.50
CA GLN A 243 0.13 -13.73 -7.67
C GLN A 243 1.60 -13.59 -8.11
N SER A 244 2.53 -13.97 -7.24
CA SER A 244 3.96 -13.67 -7.40
C SER A 244 4.84 -14.91 -7.41
N THR A 245 4.37 -16.04 -6.88
CA THR A 245 5.08 -17.31 -6.87
C THR A 245 4.15 -18.48 -7.22
N THR A 246 4.67 -19.71 -7.22
CA THR A 246 3.88 -20.94 -7.41
C THR A 246 3.06 -21.27 -6.16
N ALA A 247 1.98 -22.03 -6.32
CA ALA A 247 1.12 -22.44 -5.21
C ALA A 247 1.88 -23.29 -4.16
N GLU A 248 2.77 -24.17 -4.62
CA GLU A 248 3.62 -25.01 -3.77
C GLU A 248 4.57 -24.18 -2.92
N THR A 249 5.34 -23.26 -3.52
CA THR A 249 6.22 -22.35 -2.78
C THR A 249 5.42 -21.51 -1.78
N ALA A 250 4.28 -20.97 -2.20
CA ALA A 250 3.45 -20.14 -1.33
C ALA A 250 2.90 -20.93 -0.14
N ALA A 251 2.48 -22.18 -0.34
CA ALA A 251 2.02 -23.07 0.71
C ALA A 251 3.14 -23.42 1.69
N THR A 252 4.31 -23.83 1.19
CA THR A 252 5.47 -24.18 2.02
C THR A 252 5.91 -23.01 2.90
N VAL A 253 6.06 -21.82 2.29
CA VAL A 253 6.48 -20.61 3.01
C VAL A 253 5.40 -20.17 4.02
N SER A 254 4.12 -20.27 3.66
CA SER A 254 3.03 -19.88 4.57
C SER A 254 2.93 -20.80 5.77
N LYS A 255 3.07 -22.11 5.57
CA LYS A 255 3.12 -23.09 6.66
C LYS A 255 4.30 -22.82 7.59
N LEU A 256 5.47 -22.53 7.03
CA LEU A 256 6.64 -22.17 7.82
C LEU A 256 6.40 -20.93 8.69
N ILE A 257 5.72 -19.90 8.18
CA ILE A 257 5.50 -18.65 8.93
C ILE A 257 4.46 -18.83 10.04
N LEU A 258 3.35 -19.52 9.77
CA LEU A 258 2.22 -19.59 10.71
C LEU A 258 2.33 -20.76 11.70
N VAL A 259 2.74 -21.93 11.22
CA VAL A 259 2.84 -23.16 12.02
C VAL A 259 4.25 -23.34 12.58
N GLY A 260 5.27 -22.89 11.85
CA GLY A 260 6.67 -23.05 12.22
C GLY A 260 7.28 -24.37 11.72
N ASN A 261 8.61 -24.40 11.74
CA ASN A 261 9.45 -25.59 11.65
C ASN A 261 10.59 -25.41 12.67
N GLU A 262 11.11 -26.49 13.25
CA GLU A 262 12.18 -26.43 14.27
C GLU A 262 13.40 -25.65 13.79
N GLU A 263 13.74 -25.72 12.50
CA GLU A 263 14.93 -25.09 11.93
C GLU A 263 14.75 -23.61 11.56
N MET A 264 13.51 -23.15 11.31
CA MET A 264 13.24 -21.84 10.71
C MET A 264 12.11 -21.07 11.41
N SER A 265 11.79 -21.42 12.66
CA SER A 265 10.77 -20.73 13.47
C SER A 265 11.07 -19.23 13.65
N ALA A 266 12.37 -18.86 13.65
CA ALA A 266 12.83 -17.49 13.85
C ALA A 266 12.19 -16.48 12.89
N ILE A 267 11.90 -16.87 11.64
CA ILE A 267 11.25 -15.97 10.67
C ILE A 267 9.79 -15.72 11.07
N GLY A 268 9.05 -16.78 11.42
CA GLY A 268 7.67 -16.69 11.90
C GLY A 268 7.60 -15.83 13.17
N ASP A 269 8.48 -16.09 14.13
CA ASP A 269 8.58 -15.34 15.37
C ASP A 269 8.90 -13.86 15.13
N LYS A 270 9.79 -13.56 14.18
CA LYS A 270 10.09 -12.18 13.79
C LYS A 270 8.89 -11.48 13.17
N VAL A 271 8.15 -12.15 12.28
CA VAL A 271 6.91 -11.60 11.68
C VAL A 271 5.87 -11.34 12.77
N LYS A 272 5.62 -12.31 13.67
CA LYS A 272 4.70 -12.18 14.80
C LYS A 272 5.10 -11.01 15.71
N SER A 273 6.39 -10.89 16.04
CA SER A 273 6.95 -9.82 16.85
C SER A 273 6.77 -8.43 16.21
N ILE A 274 7.01 -8.30 14.90
CA ILE A 274 6.81 -7.04 14.18
C ILE A 274 5.33 -6.63 14.23
N VAL A 275 4.42 -7.57 14.05
CA VAL A 275 2.97 -7.29 14.10
C VAL A 275 2.57 -6.91 15.53
N GLN A 276 2.94 -7.69 16.55
CA GLN A 276 2.59 -7.36 17.95
C GLN A 276 3.09 -5.97 18.38
N ASN A 277 4.31 -5.60 18.00
CA ASN A 277 4.95 -4.37 18.49
C ASN A 277 4.71 -3.15 17.57
N GLY A 278 4.35 -3.38 16.30
CA GLY A 278 4.34 -2.31 15.29
C GLY A 278 3.20 -1.28 15.40
N CYS A 279 2.15 -1.57 16.19
CA CYS A 279 1.03 -0.65 16.37
C CYS A 279 1.32 0.50 17.36
N ASN A 280 2.22 0.30 18.34
CA ASN A 280 2.36 1.18 19.52
C ASN A 280 3.79 1.64 19.82
N ASN A 281 4.74 1.48 18.90
CA ASN A 281 6.11 1.94 19.13
C ASN A 281 6.18 3.48 19.06
N ASP A 282 5.89 4.13 20.17
CA ASP A 282 6.29 5.52 20.44
C ASP A 282 7.78 5.64 20.76
N ASP A 283 8.48 4.50 20.89
CA ASP A 283 9.91 4.39 21.20
C ASP A 283 10.85 4.79 20.06
N TYR A 284 10.34 5.23 18.91
CA TYR A 284 11.18 5.68 17.79
C TYR A 284 11.85 7.03 18.10
N GLU A 285 13.17 7.09 17.91
CA GLU A 285 13.94 8.30 18.20
C GLU A 285 13.72 9.38 17.13
N CYS A 286 13.35 8.99 15.89
CA CYS A 286 13.10 9.93 14.80
C CYS A 286 11.99 9.50 13.82
N ASP A 287 11.47 10.46 13.05
CA ASP A 287 10.41 10.26 12.06
C ASP A 287 10.76 9.22 10.99
N MET A 288 12.05 9.07 10.67
CA MET A 288 12.52 8.11 9.67
C MET A 288 12.33 6.67 10.17
N GLU A 289 12.69 6.37 11.42
CA GLU A 289 12.51 5.04 12.00
C GLU A 289 11.03 4.69 12.13
N ARG A 290 10.20 5.66 12.55
CA ARG A 290 8.74 5.48 12.60
C ARG A 290 8.18 5.17 11.21
N HIS A 291 8.66 5.86 10.17
CA HIS A 291 8.25 5.58 8.80
C HIS A 291 8.63 4.16 8.34
N TYR A 292 9.85 3.71 8.63
CA TYR A 292 10.30 2.35 8.29
C TYR A 292 9.58 1.27 9.09
N GLY A 293 9.35 1.50 10.38
CA GLY A 293 8.56 0.62 11.24
C GLY A 293 7.15 0.41 10.67
N ARG A 294 6.51 1.48 10.21
CA ARG A 294 5.19 1.41 9.56
C ARG A 294 5.21 0.57 8.27
N ILE A 295 6.23 0.73 7.42
CA ILE A 295 6.38 -0.06 6.19
C ILE A 295 6.59 -1.54 6.52
N MET A 296 7.47 -1.85 7.47
CA MET A 296 7.74 -3.22 7.94
C MET A 296 6.47 -3.87 8.48
N TYR A 297 5.73 -3.15 9.32
CA TYR A 297 4.46 -3.60 9.89
C TYR A 297 3.43 -3.93 8.80
N SER A 298 3.20 -3.02 7.86
CA SER A 298 2.29 -3.21 6.72
C SER A 298 2.65 -4.46 5.93
N HIS A 299 3.94 -4.66 5.63
CA HIS A 299 4.37 -5.87 4.92
C HIS A 299 4.20 -7.14 5.75
N ALA A 300 4.51 -7.12 7.05
CA ALA A 300 4.33 -8.27 7.94
C ALA A 300 2.86 -8.66 8.08
N LEU A 301 1.94 -7.69 8.21
CA LEU A 301 0.50 -7.96 8.22
C LEU A 301 0.03 -8.54 6.88
N GLY A 302 0.55 -8.02 5.76
CA GLY A 302 0.29 -8.57 4.44
C GLY A 302 0.82 -10.00 4.24
N VAL A 303 1.97 -10.35 4.85
CA VAL A 303 2.52 -11.71 4.90
C VAL A 303 1.55 -12.63 5.64
N ILE A 304 1.10 -12.25 6.84
CA ILE A 304 0.13 -13.04 7.62
C ILE A 304 -1.16 -13.23 6.84
N ALA A 305 -1.72 -12.17 6.24
CA ALA A 305 -2.96 -12.24 5.48
C ALA A 305 -2.84 -13.22 4.31
N ASN A 306 -1.75 -13.14 3.54
CA ASN A 306 -1.46 -14.07 2.45
C ASN A 306 -1.32 -15.52 2.95
N SER A 307 -0.60 -15.72 4.05
CA SER A 307 -0.37 -17.05 4.60
C SER A 307 -1.64 -17.66 5.17
N LEU A 308 -2.50 -16.87 5.82
CA LEU A 308 -3.81 -17.32 6.27
C LEU A 308 -4.69 -17.71 5.08
N ASP A 309 -4.77 -16.86 4.04
CA ASP A 309 -5.52 -17.15 2.81
C ASP A 309 -5.14 -18.54 2.26
N ILE A 310 -3.83 -18.84 2.20
CA ILE A 310 -3.33 -20.13 1.69
C ILE A 310 -3.62 -21.27 2.66
N ILE A 311 -3.26 -21.16 3.94
CA ILE A 311 -3.47 -22.24 4.92
C ILE A 311 -4.95 -22.57 5.09
N SER A 312 -5.86 -21.60 4.96
CA SER A 312 -7.30 -21.86 5.03
C SER A 312 -7.82 -22.79 3.93
N THR A 313 -7.08 -22.93 2.83
CA THR A 313 -7.40 -23.87 1.74
C THR A 313 -6.78 -25.26 1.94
N ILE A 314 -5.89 -25.41 2.93
CA ILE A 314 -5.16 -26.63 3.25
C ILE A 314 -5.76 -27.22 4.55
N GLU A 315 -5.78 -28.54 4.70
CA GLU A 315 -6.38 -29.24 5.86
C GLU A 315 -5.67 -28.98 7.22
N ASP A 316 -4.70 -28.06 7.27
CA ASP A 316 -3.83 -27.81 8.44
C ASP A 316 -4.29 -26.62 9.31
N PHE A 317 -5.45 -26.02 9.03
CA PHE A 317 -5.93 -24.84 9.75
C PHE A 317 -6.20 -25.10 11.25
N ASN A 318 -6.50 -26.35 11.62
CA ASN A 318 -6.79 -26.76 13.00
C ASN A 318 -5.61 -26.52 13.96
N SER A 319 -4.37 -26.54 13.47
CA SER A 319 -3.19 -26.25 14.28
C SER A 319 -3.24 -24.82 14.86
N LEU A 320 -3.76 -23.86 14.07
CA LEU A 320 -3.88 -22.45 14.46
C LEU A 320 -4.97 -22.23 15.54
N GLU A 321 -5.98 -23.08 15.58
CA GLU A 321 -7.04 -22.99 16.60
C GLU A 321 -6.55 -23.32 18.01
N SER A 322 -5.38 -23.93 18.16
CA SER A 322 -4.81 -24.24 19.47
C SER A 322 -3.80 -23.18 19.92
N ASP A 323 -3.31 -22.35 19.00
CA ASP A 323 -2.32 -21.32 19.29
C ASP A 323 -3.00 -20.06 19.89
N LYS A 324 -2.63 -19.79 21.14
CA LYS A 324 -3.12 -18.64 21.92
C LYS A 324 -2.85 -17.32 21.22
N TRP A 325 -1.72 -17.21 20.51
CA TRP A 325 -1.32 -16.00 19.82
C TRP A 325 -2.36 -15.58 18.76
N PHE A 326 -2.88 -16.54 17.99
CA PHE A 326 -3.88 -16.24 16.96
C PHE A 326 -5.23 -15.87 17.59
N ILE A 327 -5.65 -16.60 18.62
CA ILE A 327 -6.98 -16.44 19.24
C ILE A 327 -7.10 -15.15 20.04
N GLU A 328 -6.06 -14.78 20.78
CA GLU A 328 -6.12 -13.66 21.73
C GLU A 328 -5.39 -12.44 21.16
N ASP A 329 -4.10 -12.58 20.89
CA ASP A 329 -3.24 -11.43 20.58
C ASP A 329 -3.53 -10.88 19.19
N LEU A 330 -3.47 -11.74 18.16
CA LEU A 330 -3.70 -11.33 16.78
C LEU A 330 -5.13 -10.81 16.63
N LEU A 331 -6.14 -11.52 17.11
CA LEU A 331 -7.53 -11.09 16.98
C LEU A 331 -7.77 -9.70 17.59
N SER A 332 -7.26 -9.45 18.80
CA SER A 332 -7.37 -8.13 19.44
C SER A 332 -6.67 -7.04 18.61
N LEU A 333 -5.50 -7.35 18.07
CA LEU A 333 -4.74 -6.44 17.22
C LEU A 333 -5.49 -6.13 15.91
N LEU A 334 -6.05 -7.14 15.24
CA LEU A 334 -6.80 -6.96 13.99
C LEU A 334 -7.98 -6.01 14.18
N LEU A 335 -8.73 -6.14 15.28
CA LEU A 335 -9.85 -5.26 15.59
C LEU A 335 -9.40 -3.81 15.85
N THR A 336 -8.27 -3.64 16.55
CA THR A 336 -7.66 -2.33 16.79
C THR A 336 -7.26 -1.66 15.48
N GLU A 337 -6.64 -2.40 14.56
CA GLU A 337 -6.23 -1.88 13.25
C GLU A 337 -7.41 -1.55 12.34
N ILE A 338 -8.47 -2.36 12.34
CA ILE A 338 -9.68 -2.09 11.55
C ILE A 338 -10.31 -0.75 11.93
N GLN A 339 -10.23 -0.36 13.21
CA GLN A 339 -10.71 0.93 13.72
C GLN A 339 -9.78 2.11 13.34
N CYS A 340 -8.57 1.85 12.85
CA CYS A 340 -7.60 2.89 12.52
C CYS A 340 -7.85 3.53 11.15
N ILE A 341 -8.74 4.53 11.11
CA ILE A 341 -9.15 5.24 9.87
C ILE A 341 -7.96 5.92 9.15
N GLN A 342 -6.91 6.29 9.89
CA GLN A 342 -5.73 6.98 9.33
C GLN A 342 -4.82 6.03 8.54
N ARG A 343 -5.01 4.71 8.68
CA ARG A 343 -4.15 3.68 8.07
C ARG A 343 -5.00 2.65 7.33
N PRO A 344 -5.76 3.05 6.29
CA PRO A 344 -6.73 2.16 5.65
C PRO A 344 -6.08 0.96 4.94
N HIS A 345 -4.81 1.07 4.53
CA HIS A 345 -4.06 -0.05 3.95
C HIS A 345 -3.84 -1.16 4.98
N ASP A 346 -3.43 -0.78 6.19
CA ASP A 346 -3.20 -1.72 7.29
C ASP A 346 -4.54 -2.28 7.78
N ALA A 347 -5.55 -1.43 7.94
CA ALA A 347 -6.92 -1.87 8.25
C ALA A 347 -7.46 -2.85 7.20
N CYS A 348 -7.13 -2.67 5.92
CA CYS A 348 -7.54 -3.57 4.84
C CYS A 348 -6.89 -4.93 4.96
N GLU A 349 -5.59 -4.98 5.26
CA GLU A 349 -4.89 -6.25 5.49
C GLU A 349 -5.38 -6.91 6.78
N ALA A 350 -5.70 -6.13 7.82
CA ALA A 350 -6.28 -6.65 9.05
C ALA A 350 -7.68 -7.26 8.84
N ALA A 351 -8.54 -6.56 8.08
CA ALA A 351 -9.87 -7.08 7.70
C ALA A 351 -9.75 -8.37 6.87
N ARG A 352 -8.73 -8.47 5.99
CA ARG A 352 -8.44 -9.68 5.24
C ARG A 352 -8.04 -10.84 6.14
N CYS A 353 -7.13 -10.63 7.11
CA CYS A 353 -6.82 -11.64 8.12
C CYS A 353 -8.07 -12.09 8.88
N LEU A 354 -8.87 -11.13 9.36
CA LEU A 354 -10.10 -11.42 10.11
C LEU A 354 -11.06 -12.27 9.28
N ASN A 355 -11.27 -11.91 8.01
CA ASN A 355 -12.10 -12.66 7.07
C ASN A 355 -11.74 -14.13 6.97
N VAL A 356 -10.44 -14.42 6.86
CA VAL A 356 -9.97 -15.80 6.78
C VAL A 356 -10.21 -16.54 8.08
N LEU A 357 -9.83 -15.95 9.21
CA LEU A 357 -9.98 -16.57 10.53
C LEU A 357 -11.45 -16.93 10.82
N VAL A 358 -12.38 -15.98 10.63
CA VAL A 358 -13.81 -16.20 10.90
C VAL A 358 -14.48 -17.06 9.83
N GLY A 359 -13.96 -17.04 8.60
CA GLY A 359 -14.46 -17.85 7.49
C GLY A 359 -14.11 -19.33 7.65
N ALA A 360 -12.87 -19.61 8.03
CA ALA A 360 -12.32 -20.97 8.12
C ALA A 360 -12.73 -21.72 9.40
N SER A 361 -13.01 -21.02 10.50
CA SER A 361 -13.24 -21.66 11.80
C SER A 361 -14.40 -21.07 12.59
N THR A 362 -15.26 -21.94 13.11
CA THR A 362 -16.34 -21.56 14.02
C THR A 362 -15.80 -21.07 15.37
N LYS A 363 -14.69 -21.62 15.84
CA LYS A 363 -14.05 -21.22 17.11
C LYS A 363 -13.55 -19.78 17.03
N PHE A 364 -12.83 -19.42 15.97
CA PHE A 364 -12.39 -18.04 15.73
C PHE A 364 -13.58 -17.11 15.57
N ARG A 365 -14.62 -17.53 14.86
CA ARG A 365 -15.83 -16.73 14.65
C ARG A 365 -16.55 -16.40 15.96
N VAL A 366 -16.79 -17.39 16.83
CA VAL A 366 -17.40 -17.17 18.14
C VAL A 366 -16.53 -16.26 19.01
N LYS A 367 -15.22 -16.49 19.03
CA LYS A 367 -14.29 -15.63 19.77
C LYS A 367 -14.33 -14.18 19.25
N ALA A 368 -14.32 -13.97 17.94
CA ALA A 368 -14.39 -12.65 17.32
C ALA A 368 -15.67 -11.91 17.71
N VAL A 369 -16.84 -12.57 17.66
CA VAL A 369 -18.11 -11.99 18.10
C VAL A 369 -18.03 -11.58 19.58
N ASN A 370 -17.54 -12.47 20.45
CA ASN A 370 -17.38 -12.19 21.89
C ASN A 370 -16.38 -11.05 22.18
N SER A 371 -15.39 -10.85 21.32
CA SER A 371 -14.43 -9.73 21.40
C SER A 371 -14.95 -8.42 20.79
N GLY A 372 -16.23 -8.35 20.38
CA GLY A 372 -16.81 -7.13 19.82
C GLY A 372 -16.47 -6.88 18.35
N ALA A 373 -16.07 -7.91 17.60
CA ALA A 373 -15.76 -7.77 16.17
C ALA A 373 -16.98 -7.34 15.36
N LEU A 374 -18.15 -7.93 15.60
CA LEU A 374 -19.38 -7.63 14.85
C LEU A 374 -19.80 -6.16 14.96
N PRO A 375 -20.00 -5.57 16.16
CA PRO A 375 -20.35 -4.16 16.26
C PRO A 375 -19.25 -3.25 15.68
N THR A 376 -17.98 -3.60 15.86
CA THR A 376 -16.85 -2.85 15.28
C THR A 376 -16.92 -2.83 13.76
N VAL A 377 -17.03 -3.99 13.12
CA VAL A 377 -17.10 -4.10 11.66
C VAL A 377 -18.36 -3.42 11.12
N LEU A 378 -19.51 -3.57 11.78
CA LEU A 378 -20.75 -2.90 11.36
C LEU A 378 -20.67 -1.38 11.50
N ASP A 379 -20.10 -0.86 12.60
CA ASP A 379 -19.88 0.57 12.78
C ASP A 379 -18.96 1.12 11.68
N MET A 380 -17.87 0.40 11.41
CA MET A 380 -16.94 0.71 10.33
C MET A 380 -17.62 0.73 8.95
N VAL A 381 -18.39 -0.31 8.59
CA VAL A 381 -19.14 -0.36 7.32
C VAL A 381 -20.17 0.76 7.24
N LYS A 382 -20.93 1.00 8.32
CA LYS A 382 -21.96 2.03 8.38
C LYS A 382 -21.39 3.42 8.28
N ASN A 383 -20.30 3.72 8.97
CA ASN A 383 -19.73 5.04 8.93
C ASN A 383 -19.22 5.38 7.53
N GLY A 384 -19.00 4.38 6.66
CA GLY A 384 -18.84 4.58 5.22
C GLY A 384 -17.69 5.53 4.87
N THR A 385 -16.85 5.87 5.85
CA THR A 385 -15.78 6.87 5.75
C THR A 385 -14.59 6.37 4.97
N TYR A 386 -14.67 5.13 4.46
CA TYR A 386 -13.56 4.53 3.76
C TYR A 386 -13.49 5.06 2.35
N LYS A 387 -12.60 6.03 2.20
CA LYS A 387 -12.02 6.48 0.92
C LYS A 387 -11.15 5.38 0.27
N HIS A 388 -11.49 4.11 0.49
CA HIS A 388 -10.66 2.95 0.21
C HIS A 388 -11.55 1.73 -0.12
N GLN A 389 -11.84 1.53 -1.40
CA GLN A 389 -12.83 0.56 -1.87
C GLN A 389 -12.51 -0.89 -1.47
N ARG A 390 -11.23 -1.29 -1.47
CA ARG A 390 -10.84 -2.67 -1.09
C ARG A 390 -11.16 -2.96 0.38
N LEU A 391 -10.96 -1.98 1.27
CA LEU A 391 -11.25 -2.14 2.71
C LEU A 391 -12.75 -2.33 2.93
N GLN A 392 -13.57 -1.52 2.25
CA GLN A 392 -15.02 -1.67 2.30
C GLN A 392 -15.46 -3.10 1.90
N LYS A 393 -14.94 -3.63 0.78
CA LYS A 393 -15.25 -4.99 0.33
C LYS A 393 -14.85 -6.06 1.35
N GLU A 394 -13.67 -5.93 1.96
CA GLU A 394 -13.23 -6.86 3.00
C GLU A 394 -14.12 -6.79 4.24
N LEU A 395 -14.52 -5.59 4.69
CA LEU A 395 -15.39 -5.43 5.85
C LEU A 395 -16.81 -5.95 5.60
N GLU A 396 -17.35 -5.73 4.41
CA GLU A 396 -18.64 -6.31 4.00
C GLU A 396 -18.59 -7.84 4.07
N LYS A 397 -17.51 -8.46 3.56
CA LYS A 397 -17.27 -9.90 3.67
C LYS A 397 -17.17 -10.35 5.14
N SER A 398 -16.47 -9.59 6.00
CA SER A 398 -16.33 -9.90 7.43
C SER A 398 -17.67 -9.85 8.14
N SER A 399 -18.46 -8.82 7.85
CA SER A 399 -19.77 -8.62 8.47
C SER A 399 -20.71 -9.79 8.17
N ALA A 400 -20.75 -10.26 6.91
CA ALA A 400 -21.56 -11.39 6.52
C ALA A 400 -21.16 -12.68 7.26
N ALA A 401 -19.86 -12.94 7.39
CA ALA A 401 -19.36 -14.11 8.11
C ALA A 401 -19.63 -14.05 9.62
N LEU A 402 -19.51 -12.87 10.23
CA LEU A 402 -19.77 -12.65 11.66
C LEU A 402 -21.26 -12.73 12.01
N ILE A 403 -22.15 -12.22 11.14
CA ILE A 403 -23.60 -12.31 11.33
C ILE A 403 -24.07 -13.77 11.37
N MET A 404 -23.42 -14.68 10.63
CA MET A 404 -23.81 -16.10 10.66
C MET A 404 -23.48 -16.83 11.98
N ALA A 405 -22.72 -16.21 12.90
CA ALA A 405 -22.43 -16.77 14.22
C ALA A 405 -23.13 -16.10 15.39
N ALA A 406 -23.59 -14.86 15.20
CA ALA A 406 -24.37 -14.13 16.20
C ALA A 406 -25.83 -14.58 16.12
#